data_AF-A0A059BEN5-F1
#
_entry.id   AF-A0A059BEN5-F1
#
_cell.length_a   1.000
_cell.length_b   1.000
_cell.length_c   1.000
_cell.angle_alpha   90.00
_cell.angle_beta   90.00
_cell.angle_gamma   90.00
#
_symmetry.space_group_name_H-M   'P 1'
#
loop_
_entity.id
_entity.type
_entity.pdbx_description
1 polymer ?
#
loop_
_entity_poly.entity_id
_entity_poly.type
_entity_poly.pdbx_seq_one_letter_code
_entity_poly.pdbx_strand_id
1 'polypeptide(L)'
;MKECCYEPSEWLIKQYKKYLTSRHSTKLSSITLDAGLVYVHRVQITPCRVYFFGPEINVSNHVLRRYSQYIDNFIRISFVDENLEKMHSTDLSPHTGSRHGRTDIYERILSILKNGIRIGDKEFEFLAFSSSQLRENSAWMFAPTNGTTAATIRAKMGEFRKIRNVARYAARFGQSFSSSTETLNVDRHEVEVIPDVKVKSHVEDKYYNFSDGIGKISENFARKVARKCGFNGYTPSAFQIRYGGYKGVVAVDPTSSVKLSLRESMSKYESNETKLNVSAWSKYQPLFLNRQLITLLSTLGVPDHVFEKKQRNAVDQLNAILVDPLRAQEALDLMSPGENGNILKEMLKCGYEPDAEPFLSMMLRTFRAAKLFLLRTKTKIFLPEGRYMMGCLDETRTLQYGQVFVQYSGRRKKQMWDESIMFRSSDSDQTVVQGNVVVARNPCLHPGDVRVLTAVDVPALRHMVDCVVFPQKGK
;
A
#
# COMPACT_ATOMS: atom_id res chain seq x y z
N MET A 1 -34.49 4.02 -23.46
CA MET A 1 -33.70 2.98 -24.17
C MET A 1 -32.80 3.70 -25.16
N LYS A 2 -31.48 3.60 -25.01
CA LYS A 2 -30.54 4.15 -26.00
C LYS A 2 -30.57 3.25 -27.23
N GLU A 3 -30.72 3.84 -28.41
CA GLU A 3 -30.78 3.14 -29.70
C GLU A 3 -29.65 2.10 -29.81
N CYS A 4 -30.04 0.87 -30.15
CA CYS A 4 -29.09 -0.20 -30.41
C CYS A 4 -28.42 0.09 -31.76
N CYS A 5 -27.11 0.26 -31.79
CA CYS A 5 -26.38 0.52 -33.03
C CYS A 5 -26.24 -0.77 -33.83
N TYR A 6 -27.03 -0.91 -34.91
CA TYR A 6 -27.02 -2.09 -35.79
C TYR A 6 -25.80 -2.16 -36.72
N GLU A 7 -25.11 -1.04 -36.94
CA GLU A 7 -23.91 -0.95 -37.79
C GLU A 7 -22.73 -0.29 -37.03
N PRO A 8 -22.16 -0.99 -36.03
CA PRO A 8 -21.15 -0.43 -35.14
C PRO A 8 -19.86 -0.02 -35.85
N SER A 9 -19.49 -0.69 -36.95
CA SER A 9 -18.30 -0.37 -37.75
C SER A 9 -18.42 0.99 -38.45
N GLU A 10 -19.52 1.22 -39.17
CA GLU A 10 -19.78 2.51 -39.82
C GLU A 10 -19.91 3.64 -38.81
N TRP A 11 -20.59 3.37 -37.69
CA TRP A 11 -20.70 4.34 -36.61
C TRP A 11 -19.32 4.71 -36.05
N LEU A 12 -18.46 3.73 -35.76
CA LEU A 12 -17.09 3.96 -35.30
C LEU A 12 -16.26 4.76 -36.31
N ILE A 13 -16.33 4.41 -37.60
CA ILE A 13 -15.62 5.13 -38.66
C ILE A 13 -16.12 6.58 -38.74
N LYS A 14 -17.42 6.80 -38.60
CA LYS A 14 -18.04 8.13 -38.61
C LYS A 14 -17.64 8.95 -37.37
N GLN A 15 -17.58 8.34 -36.19
CA GLN A 15 -17.08 8.99 -34.97
C GLN A 15 -15.59 9.30 -35.08
N TYR A 16 -14.78 8.38 -35.63
CA TYR A 16 -13.35 8.58 -35.82
C TYR A 16 -13.05 9.68 -36.85
N LYS A 17 -13.79 9.72 -37.97
CA LYS A 17 -13.72 10.82 -38.93
C LYS A 17 -14.14 12.14 -38.29
N LYS A 18 -15.25 12.18 -37.52
CA LYS A 18 -15.66 13.35 -36.74
C LYS A 18 -14.56 13.81 -35.78
N TYR A 19 -13.93 12.89 -35.07
CA TYR A 19 -12.81 13.15 -34.17
C TYR A 19 -11.61 13.77 -34.90
N LEU A 20 -11.21 13.23 -36.05
CA LEU A 20 -10.13 13.77 -36.88
C LEU A 20 -10.45 15.17 -37.45
N THR A 21 -11.71 15.44 -37.82
CA THR A 21 -12.14 16.73 -38.37
C THR A 21 -12.44 17.80 -37.31
N SER A 22 -12.60 17.40 -36.05
CA SER A 22 -12.75 18.32 -34.93
C SER A 22 -11.44 19.07 -34.72
N ARG A 23 -11.41 20.35 -35.14
CA ARG A 23 -10.28 21.28 -34.88
C ARG A 23 -10.07 21.59 -33.40
N HIS A 24 -10.94 21.12 -32.51
CA HIS A 24 -10.58 20.97 -31.11
C HIS A 24 -9.67 19.77 -31.00
N SER A 25 -8.37 20.03 -30.88
CA SER A 25 -7.50 19.21 -30.06
C SER A 25 -8.19 19.08 -28.70
N THR A 26 -9.05 18.07 -28.56
CA THR A 26 -9.27 17.44 -27.28
C THR A 26 -7.97 16.73 -26.97
N LYS A 27 -6.92 17.48 -26.61
CA LYS A 27 -6.23 17.12 -25.38
C LYS A 27 -7.38 16.88 -24.41
N LEU A 28 -7.75 15.60 -24.20
CA LEU A 28 -8.46 15.17 -22.99
C LEU A 28 -7.96 16.12 -21.94
N SER A 29 -8.84 16.97 -21.39
CA SER A 29 -8.47 18.00 -20.44
C SER A 29 -7.67 17.30 -19.36
N SER A 30 -6.35 17.25 -19.55
CA SER A 30 -5.51 16.36 -18.80
C SER A 30 -5.33 17.20 -17.58
N ILE A 31 -6.25 17.03 -16.62
CA ILE A 31 -6.15 17.62 -15.31
C ILE A 31 -4.70 17.41 -14.94
N THR A 32 -3.97 18.51 -14.72
CA THR A 32 -2.57 18.46 -14.39
C THR A 32 -2.48 17.56 -13.17
N LEU A 33 -1.93 16.37 -13.38
CA LEU A 33 -1.93 15.34 -12.36
C LEU A 33 -0.96 15.75 -11.26
N ASP A 34 -1.35 15.52 -10.01
CA ASP A 34 -0.44 15.68 -8.88
C ASP A 34 0.82 14.84 -9.06
N ALA A 35 1.91 15.30 -8.46
CA ALA A 35 3.20 14.62 -8.52
C ALA A 35 3.08 13.15 -8.09
N GLY A 36 3.36 12.23 -9.01
CA GLY A 36 3.31 10.79 -8.77
C GLY A 36 2.05 10.09 -9.28
N LEU A 37 1.12 10.79 -9.92
CA LEU A 37 -0.01 10.20 -10.66
C LEU A 37 0.29 10.12 -12.16
N VAL A 38 -0.32 9.15 -12.84
CA VAL A 38 -0.15 8.92 -14.28
C VAL A 38 -1.41 8.37 -14.93
N TYR A 39 -1.70 8.83 -16.14
CA TYR A 39 -2.78 8.31 -16.98
C TYR A 39 -2.35 6.99 -17.63
N VAL A 40 -3.13 5.93 -17.45
CA VAL A 40 -2.83 4.60 -17.96
C VAL A 40 -4.07 3.96 -18.57
N HIS A 41 -3.93 3.41 -19.77
CA HIS A 41 -4.99 2.61 -20.40
C HIS A 41 -5.07 1.23 -19.76
N ARG A 42 -6.30 0.75 -19.58
CA ARG A 42 -6.59 -0.57 -18.98
C ARG A 42 -7.29 -1.46 -19.98
N VAL A 43 -6.92 -2.73 -20.01
CA VAL A 43 -7.58 -3.77 -20.80
C VAL A 43 -8.06 -4.86 -19.87
N GLN A 44 -9.37 -5.16 -19.89
CA GLN A 44 -9.92 -6.30 -19.16
C GLN A 44 -10.19 -7.43 -20.13
N ILE A 45 -9.62 -8.60 -19.83
CA ILE A 45 -9.76 -9.81 -20.62
C ILE A 45 -10.65 -10.78 -19.86
N THR A 46 -11.71 -11.18 -20.52
CA THR A 46 -12.65 -12.22 -20.08
C THR A 46 -12.42 -13.50 -20.89
N PRO A 47 -13.00 -14.64 -20.48
CA PRO A 47 -12.95 -15.88 -21.26
C PRO A 47 -13.39 -15.68 -22.71
N CYS A 48 -14.39 -14.84 -22.98
CA CYS A 48 -14.95 -14.67 -24.32
C CYS A 48 -14.63 -13.31 -24.97
N ARG A 49 -14.34 -12.25 -24.20
CA ARG A 49 -14.24 -10.87 -24.72
C ARG A 49 -13.02 -10.11 -24.21
N VAL A 50 -12.69 -9.01 -24.89
CA VAL A 50 -11.66 -8.04 -24.48
C VAL A 50 -12.30 -6.67 -24.43
N TYR A 51 -12.14 -5.99 -23.30
CA TYR A 51 -12.70 -4.66 -23.03
C TYR A 51 -11.57 -3.66 -22.86
N PHE A 52 -11.67 -2.52 -23.54
CA PHE A 52 -10.67 -1.45 -23.51
C PHE A 52 -11.21 -0.26 -22.73
N PHE A 53 -10.43 0.23 -21.77
CA PHE A 53 -10.81 1.31 -20.84
C PHE A 53 -9.71 2.36 -20.70
N GLY A 54 -10.12 3.51 -20.17
CA GLY A 54 -9.23 4.60 -19.79
C GLY A 54 -9.04 5.67 -20.86
N PRO A 55 -8.00 6.50 -20.72
CA PRO A 55 -6.97 6.41 -19.68
C PRO A 55 -7.51 6.70 -18.26
N GLU A 56 -7.12 5.87 -17.28
CA GLU A 56 -7.47 6.02 -15.86
C GLU A 56 -6.29 6.58 -15.05
N ILE A 57 -6.59 7.39 -14.03
CA ILE A 57 -5.58 7.92 -13.10
C ILE A 57 -5.06 6.78 -12.20
N ASN A 58 -3.76 6.56 -12.22
CA ASN A 58 -3.09 5.55 -11.41
C ASN A 58 -1.89 6.16 -10.66
N VAL A 59 -1.58 5.63 -9.48
CA VAL A 59 -0.33 5.97 -8.79
C VAL A 59 0.84 5.37 -9.57
N SER A 60 1.77 6.23 -9.98
CA SER A 60 2.93 5.84 -10.74
C SER A 60 3.86 4.92 -9.95
N ASN A 61 4.68 4.18 -10.68
CA ASN A 61 5.78 3.39 -10.16
C ASN A 61 7.11 3.85 -10.79
N HIS A 62 8.21 3.26 -10.34
CA HIS A 62 9.55 3.65 -10.79
C HIS A 62 9.75 3.44 -12.30
N VAL A 63 9.21 2.36 -12.86
CA VAL A 63 9.35 2.04 -14.30
C VAL A 63 8.59 3.05 -15.14
N LEU A 64 7.33 3.35 -14.80
CA LEU A 64 6.53 4.34 -15.54
C LEU A 64 7.15 5.74 -15.50
N ARG A 65 7.78 6.12 -14.37
CA ARG A 65 8.50 7.39 -14.27
C ARG A 65 9.75 7.43 -15.14
N ARG A 66 10.50 6.33 -15.20
CA ARG A 66 11.74 6.23 -15.98
C ARG A 66 11.50 6.23 -17.49
N TYR A 67 10.34 5.73 -17.93
CA TYR A 67 9.93 5.67 -19.33
C TYR A 67 8.69 6.51 -19.58
N SER A 68 8.55 7.66 -18.90
CA SER A 68 7.38 8.53 -18.99
C SER A 68 7.13 9.07 -20.39
N GLN A 69 8.20 9.23 -21.19
CA GLN A 69 8.11 9.60 -22.60
C GLN A 69 7.41 8.55 -23.48
N TYR A 70 7.29 7.31 -22.98
CA TYR A 70 6.62 6.20 -23.66
C TYR A 70 5.37 5.76 -22.90
N ILE A 71 4.73 6.65 -22.14
CA ILE A 71 3.61 6.27 -21.28
C ILE A 71 2.45 5.63 -22.06
N ASP A 72 2.16 6.12 -23.27
CA ASP A 72 1.13 5.59 -24.17
C ASP A 72 1.46 4.22 -24.77
N ASN A 73 2.66 3.70 -24.47
CA ASN A 73 3.08 2.35 -24.82
C ASN A 73 2.95 1.40 -23.63
N PHE A 74 2.52 1.86 -22.45
CA PHE A 74 2.17 0.99 -21.33
C PHE A 74 0.66 0.78 -21.25
N ILE A 75 0.26 -0.47 -21.04
CA ILE A 75 -1.12 -0.82 -20.67
C ILE A 75 -1.12 -1.70 -19.43
N ARG A 76 -2.19 -1.57 -18.64
CA ARG A 76 -2.49 -2.51 -17.57
C ARG A 76 -3.52 -3.52 -18.07
N ILE A 77 -3.18 -4.79 -18.07
CA ILE A 77 -4.13 -5.87 -18.34
C ILE A 77 -4.65 -6.47 -17.04
N SER A 78 -5.88 -6.98 -17.06
CA SER A 78 -6.45 -7.77 -15.96
C SER A 78 -7.34 -8.88 -16.49
N PHE A 79 -7.23 -10.07 -15.92
CA PHE A 79 -8.05 -11.23 -16.25
C PHE A 79 -9.20 -11.37 -15.26
N VAL A 80 -10.42 -11.22 -15.75
CA VAL A 80 -11.68 -11.21 -14.97
C VAL A 80 -12.69 -12.16 -15.59
N ASP A 81 -13.67 -12.65 -14.82
CA ASP A 81 -14.75 -13.47 -15.37
C ASP A 81 -15.71 -12.65 -16.24
N GLU A 82 -16.77 -13.27 -16.77
CA GLU A 82 -17.76 -12.57 -17.63
C GLU A 82 -18.59 -11.52 -16.86
N ASN A 83 -18.64 -11.60 -15.53
CA ASN A 83 -19.27 -10.60 -14.66
C ASN A 83 -18.29 -9.47 -14.25
N LEU A 84 -17.08 -9.47 -14.81
CA LEU A 84 -15.98 -8.58 -14.46
C LEU A 84 -15.47 -8.75 -13.02
N GLU A 85 -15.74 -9.90 -12.41
CA GLU A 85 -15.26 -10.31 -11.11
C GLU A 85 -13.93 -11.07 -11.22
N LYS A 86 -13.34 -11.39 -10.07
CA LYS A 86 -12.02 -12.03 -10.02
C LYS A 86 -12.13 -13.50 -10.42
N MET A 87 -11.38 -13.92 -11.44
CA MET A 87 -11.22 -15.34 -11.76
C MET A 87 -10.50 -16.11 -10.63
N HIS A 88 -10.94 -17.33 -10.36
CA HIS A 88 -10.39 -18.22 -9.36
C HIS A 88 -9.51 -19.32 -9.99
N SER A 89 -8.61 -19.89 -9.19
CA SER A 89 -7.71 -20.95 -9.67
C SER A 89 -8.45 -22.21 -10.12
N THR A 90 -9.62 -22.48 -9.54
CA THR A 90 -10.50 -23.59 -9.91
C THR A 90 -11.03 -23.48 -11.33
N ASP A 91 -11.17 -22.25 -11.85
CA ASP A 91 -11.65 -21.98 -13.21
C ASP A 91 -10.57 -22.26 -14.26
N LEU A 92 -9.30 -22.22 -13.84
CA LEU A 92 -8.13 -22.44 -14.70
C LEU A 92 -7.64 -23.90 -14.66
N SER A 93 -7.74 -24.53 -13.49
CA SER A 93 -7.25 -25.89 -13.23
C SER A 93 -8.20 -26.60 -12.25
N PRO A 94 -9.28 -27.23 -12.75
CA PRO A 94 -10.21 -27.99 -11.94
C PRO A 94 -9.50 -29.16 -11.27
N HIS A 95 -9.87 -29.47 -10.02
CA HIS A 95 -9.24 -30.54 -9.23
C HIS A 95 -9.64 -31.96 -9.69
N THR A 96 -10.53 -32.07 -10.70
CA THR A 96 -11.09 -33.34 -11.18
C THR A 96 -10.39 -33.83 -12.45
N GLY A 97 -9.43 -34.74 -12.27
CA GLY A 97 -9.23 -35.95 -13.11
C GLY A 97 -8.92 -35.84 -14.61
N SER A 98 -8.85 -34.68 -15.25
CA SER A 98 -8.48 -34.62 -16.66
C SER A 98 -6.96 -34.80 -16.82
N ARG A 99 -6.55 -35.73 -17.70
CA ARG A 99 -5.14 -35.99 -18.06
C ARG A 99 -4.41 -34.75 -18.61
N HIS A 100 -5.14 -33.65 -18.87
CA HIS A 100 -4.60 -32.38 -19.36
C HIS A 100 -4.71 -31.20 -18.38
N GLY A 101 -5.33 -31.35 -17.20
CA GLY A 101 -5.28 -30.45 -16.02
C GLY A 101 -5.65 -28.96 -16.18
N ARG A 102 -5.70 -28.41 -17.40
CA ARG A 102 -5.84 -26.98 -17.72
C ARG A 102 -7.06 -26.77 -18.61
N THR A 103 -7.77 -25.67 -18.40
CA THR A 103 -8.96 -25.30 -19.17
C THR A 103 -8.61 -24.48 -20.40
N ASP A 104 -9.56 -24.33 -21.34
CA ASP A 104 -9.43 -23.41 -22.47
C ASP A 104 -9.24 -21.96 -22.01
N ILE A 105 -9.77 -21.61 -20.83
CA ILE A 105 -9.54 -20.31 -20.18
C ILE A 105 -8.06 -20.15 -19.85
N TYR A 106 -7.43 -21.18 -19.26
CA TYR A 106 -6.00 -21.18 -18.99
C TYR A 106 -5.19 -20.98 -20.28
N GLU A 107 -5.50 -21.72 -21.34
CA GLU A 107 -4.77 -21.62 -22.61
C GLU A 107 -4.97 -20.25 -23.28
N ARG A 108 -6.17 -19.65 -23.18
CA ARG A 108 -6.42 -18.27 -23.62
C ARG A 108 -5.56 -17.26 -22.87
N ILE A 109 -5.54 -17.34 -21.54
CA ILE A 109 -4.71 -16.44 -20.70
C ILE A 109 -3.23 -16.61 -21.06
N LEU A 110 -2.78 -17.86 -21.20
CA LEU A 110 -1.39 -18.17 -21.54
C LEU A 110 -1.03 -17.65 -22.93
N SER A 111 -1.92 -17.80 -23.91
CA SER A 111 -1.75 -17.28 -25.26
C SER A 111 -1.57 -15.77 -25.26
N ILE A 112 -2.41 -15.03 -24.53
CA ILE A 112 -2.30 -13.57 -24.40
C ILE A 112 -1.00 -13.16 -23.70
N LEU A 113 -0.61 -13.86 -22.63
CA LEU A 113 0.64 -13.55 -21.93
C LEU A 113 1.90 -13.86 -22.77
N LYS A 114 1.85 -14.87 -23.65
CA LYS A 114 2.96 -15.25 -24.52
C LYS A 114 3.04 -14.40 -25.79
N ASN A 115 1.90 -14.21 -26.45
CA ASN A 115 1.82 -13.62 -27.78
C ASN A 115 1.52 -12.11 -27.72
N GLY A 116 1.05 -11.60 -26.60
CA GLY A 116 0.68 -10.20 -26.44
C GLY A 116 -0.72 -9.86 -26.95
N ILE A 117 -1.00 -8.56 -27.04
CA ILE A 117 -2.27 -8.01 -27.54
C ILE A 117 -1.97 -6.94 -28.59
N ARG A 118 -2.56 -7.06 -29.78
CA ARG A 118 -2.47 -6.02 -30.81
C ARG A 118 -3.63 -5.02 -30.68
N ILE A 119 -3.31 -3.73 -30.61
CA ILE A 119 -4.27 -2.63 -30.58
C ILE A 119 -3.83 -1.61 -31.62
N GLY A 120 -4.56 -1.54 -32.74
CA GLY A 120 -4.17 -0.73 -33.88
C GLY A 120 -2.82 -1.16 -34.48
N ASP A 121 -1.88 -0.23 -34.53
CA ASP A 121 -0.51 -0.39 -35.00
C ASP A 121 0.45 -0.88 -33.90
N LYS A 122 0.02 -0.90 -32.63
CA LYS A 122 0.85 -1.31 -31.50
C LYS A 122 0.63 -2.79 -31.14
N GLU A 123 1.72 -3.49 -30.91
CA GLU A 123 1.73 -4.85 -30.37
C GLU A 123 2.28 -4.82 -28.94
N PHE A 124 1.43 -5.13 -27.97
CA PHE A 124 1.76 -5.07 -26.55
C PHE A 124 2.25 -6.42 -26.05
N GLU A 125 3.51 -6.49 -25.66
CA GLU A 125 4.12 -7.69 -25.08
C GLU A 125 4.10 -7.67 -23.56
N PHE A 126 4.10 -8.86 -22.94
CA PHE A 126 4.17 -8.99 -21.48
C PHE A 126 5.41 -8.29 -20.92
N LEU A 127 5.20 -7.40 -19.94
CA LEU A 127 6.26 -6.68 -19.27
C LEU A 127 6.56 -7.29 -17.90
N ALA A 128 5.63 -7.17 -16.96
CA ALA A 128 5.84 -7.52 -15.55
C ALA A 128 4.54 -7.45 -14.73
N PHE A 129 4.60 -7.90 -13.48
CA PHE A 129 3.57 -7.64 -12.47
C PHE A 129 4.22 -7.42 -11.09
N SER A 130 3.58 -6.64 -10.24
CA SER A 130 3.88 -6.59 -8.80
C SER A 130 3.06 -7.62 -8.02
N SER A 131 3.39 -7.83 -6.74
CA SER A 131 2.65 -8.78 -5.90
C SER A 131 1.18 -8.38 -5.65
N SER A 132 0.85 -7.08 -5.66
CA SER A 132 -0.55 -6.64 -5.57
C SER A 132 -1.29 -6.95 -6.86
N GLN A 133 -0.66 -6.66 -7.99
CA GLN A 133 -1.22 -6.91 -9.31
C GLN A 133 -1.49 -8.39 -9.55
N LEU A 134 -0.55 -9.26 -9.15
CA LEU A 134 -0.74 -10.70 -9.23
C LEU A 134 -1.97 -11.18 -8.41
N ARG A 135 -2.23 -10.59 -7.24
CA ARG A 135 -3.43 -10.91 -6.45
C ARG A 135 -4.74 -10.43 -7.09
N GLU A 136 -4.65 -9.45 -7.98
CA GLU A 136 -5.75 -8.87 -8.74
C GLU A 136 -5.84 -9.47 -10.16
N ASN A 137 -5.10 -10.55 -10.44
CA ASN A 137 -4.99 -11.15 -11.77
C ASN A 137 -4.60 -10.14 -12.86
N SER A 138 -3.72 -9.19 -12.53
CA SER A 138 -3.30 -8.10 -13.42
C SER A 138 -1.80 -8.08 -13.68
N ALA A 139 -1.43 -7.48 -14.80
CA ALA A 139 -0.05 -7.31 -15.24
C ALA A 139 0.11 -6.05 -16.10
N TRP A 140 1.36 -5.64 -16.30
CA TRP A 140 1.74 -4.63 -17.26
C TRP A 140 2.14 -5.29 -18.59
N MET A 141 1.74 -4.65 -19.68
CA MET A 141 2.29 -4.90 -21.01
C MET A 141 2.88 -3.62 -21.57
N PHE A 142 3.82 -3.76 -22.51
CA PHE A 142 4.49 -2.66 -23.17
C PHE A 142 4.52 -2.87 -24.67
N ALA A 143 4.23 -1.82 -25.44
CA ALA A 143 4.38 -1.83 -26.90
C ALA A 143 5.79 -1.34 -27.28
N PRO A 144 6.59 -2.15 -27.99
CA PRO A 144 7.93 -1.74 -28.42
C PRO A 144 7.94 -0.41 -29.19
N THR A 145 8.95 0.41 -28.94
CA THR A 145 9.15 1.69 -29.64
C THR A 145 10.60 2.14 -29.54
N ASN A 146 11.16 2.74 -30.60
CA ASN A 146 12.50 3.32 -30.62
C ASN A 146 13.60 2.42 -30.02
N GLY A 147 13.62 1.14 -30.38
CA GLY A 147 14.57 0.14 -29.85
C GLY A 147 14.35 -0.24 -28.38
N THR A 148 13.35 0.32 -27.71
CA THR A 148 12.91 -0.06 -26.37
C THR A 148 11.84 -1.13 -26.50
N THR A 149 12.10 -2.30 -25.92
CA THR A 149 11.17 -3.43 -25.78
C THR A 149 10.94 -3.73 -24.31
N ALA A 150 9.89 -4.49 -23.98
CA ALA A 150 9.68 -5.02 -22.65
C ALA A 150 10.93 -5.78 -22.16
N ALA A 151 11.56 -6.60 -23.01
CA ALA A 151 12.80 -7.31 -22.65
C ALA A 151 13.93 -6.35 -22.24
N THR A 152 14.16 -5.27 -23.01
CA THR A 152 15.19 -4.27 -22.65
C THR A 152 14.83 -3.51 -21.37
N ILE A 153 13.55 -3.23 -21.14
CA ILE A 153 13.07 -2.61 -19.89
C ILE A 153 13.33 -3.55 -18.72
N ARG A 154 13.00 -4.85 -18.84
CA ARG A 154 13.28 -5.87 -17.80
C ARG A 154 14.77 -5.97 -17.49
N ALA A 155 15.62 -5.98 -18.51
CA ALA A 155 17.07 -6.07 -18.35
C ALA A 155 17.67 -4.88 -17.58
N LYS A 156 17.05 -3.69 -17.69
CA LYS A 156 17.49 -2.47 -17.00
C LYS A 156 17.03 -2.36 -15.53
N MET A 157 16.26 -3.32 -14.99
CA MET A 157 15.73 -3.25 -13.62
C MET A 157 16.71 -3.71 -12.53
N GLY A 158 17.73 -4.47 -12.90
CA GLY A 158 18.70 -5.04 -11.96
C GLY A 158 19.22 -6.40 -12.40
N GLU A 159 20.14 -6.96 -11.61
CA GLU A 159 20.73 -8.27 -11.85
C GLU A 159 20.00 -9.35 -11.06
N PHE A 160 19.25 -10.19 -11.77
CA PHE A 160 18.40 -11.23 -11.18
C PHE A 160 18.89 -12.66 -11.47
N ARG A 161 19.97 -12.87 -12.25
CA ARG A 161 20.49 -14.18 -12.68
C ARG A 161 20.86 -15.09 -11.50
N LYS A 162 21.25 -14.50 -10.36
CA LYS A 162 21.57 -15.22 -9.12
C LYS A 162 20.31 -15.81 -8.43
N ILE A 163 19.11 -15.37 -8.80
CA ILE A 163 17.85 -15.83 -8.21
C ILE A 163 17.28 -17.01 -9.00
N ARG A 164 17.52 -18.23 -8.49
CA ARG A 164 17.05 -19.47 -9.15
C ARG A 164 15.59 -19.82 -8.84
N ASN A 165 15.08 -19.46 -7.67
CA ASN A 165 13.70 -19.74 -7.29
C ASN A 165 12.74 -18.80 -8.04
N VAL A 166 11.82 -19.36 -8.83
CA VAL A 166 10.89 -18.62 -9.71
C VAL A 166 9.98 -17.68 -8.93
N ALA A 167 9.40 -18.13 -7.82
CA ALA A 167 8.52 -17.29 -7.01
C ALA A 167 9.28 -16.10 -6.40
N ARG A 168 10.50 -16.33 -5.90
CA ARG A 168 11.39 -15.29 -5.40
C ARG A 168 11.81 -14.35 -6.51
N TYR A 169 12.15 -14.86 -7.70
CA TYR A 169 12.49 -14.08 -8.89
C TYR A 169 11.35 -13.13 -9.23
N ALA A 170 10.14 -13.65 -9.44
CA ALA A 170 8.96 -12.84 -9.77
C ALA A 170 8.67 -11.78 -8.70
N ALA A 171 8.79 -12.14 -7.41
CA ALA A 171 8.59 -11.21 -6.30
C ALA A 171 9.67 -10.11 -6.21
N ARG A 172 10.91 -10.37 -6.64
CA ARG A 172 11.98 -9.35 -6.70
C ARG A 172 11.84 -8.48 -7.94
N PHE A 173 11.55 -9.09 -9.07
CA PHE A 173 11.30 -8.42 -10.34
C PHE A 173 10.14 -7.41 -10.26
N GLY A 174 9.02 -7.82 -9.64
CA GLY A 174 7.82 -7.00 -9.48
C GLY A 174 7.94 -5.81 -8.51
N GLN A 175 9.07 -5.64 -7.81
CA GLN A 175 9.23 -4.55 -6.84
C GLN A 175 9.21 -3.17 -7.49
N SER A 176 9.81 -3.04 -8.68
CA SER A 176 9.88 -1.79 -9.44
C SER A 176 8.52 -1.32 -9.96
N PHE A 177 7.54 -2.22 -10.03
CA PHE A 177 6.16 -1.95 -10.47
C PHE A 177 5.19 -1.69 -9.33
N SER A 178 5.65 -1.79 -8.09
CA SER A 178 4.84 -1.41 -6.95
C SER A 178 4.72 0.10 -6.89
N SER A 179 3.51 0.62 -6.64
CA SER A 179 3.29 2.05 -6.46
C SER A 179 4.21 2.62 -5.36
N SER A 180 4.78 3.79 -5.64
CA SER A 180 5.69 4.49 -4.75
C SER A 180 5.81 5.96 -5.10
N THR A 181 6.17 6.76 -4.11
CA THR A 181 6.61 8.15 -4.28
C THR A 181 8.13 8.13 -4.49
N GLU A 182 8.59 8.63 -5.63
CA GLU A 182 10.02 8.86 -5.86
C GLU A 182 10.44 10.15 -5.16
N THR A 183 11.56 10.11 -4.44
CA THR A 183 11.95 11.22 -3.56
C THR A 183 13.21 11.91 -4.05
N LEU A 184 14.38 11.36 -3.73
CA LEU A 184 15.69 11.98 -3.97
C LEU A 184 16.65 10.96 -4.58
N ASN A 185 17.62 11.47 -5.33
CA ASN A 185 18.79 10.68 -5.69
C ASN A 185 19.71 10.56 -4.47
N VAL A 186 20.21 9.35 -4.21
CA VAL A 186 21.19 9.08 -3.17
C VAL A 186 22.32 8.33 -3.82
N ASP A 187 23.48 8.97 -3.94
CA ASP A 187 24.62 8.35 -4.59
C ASP A 187 25.25 7.29 -3.68
N ARG A 188 25.97 6.34 -4.27
CA ARG A 188 26.56 5.21 -3.53
C ARG A 188 27.49 5.63 -2.40
N HIS A 189 28.20 6.74 -2.55
CA HIS A 189 29.10 7.26 -1.52
C HIS A 189 28.36 7.91 -0.34
N GLU A 190 27.06 8.17 -0.49
CA GLU A 190 26.20 8.72 0.56
C GLU A 190 25.44 7.63 1.34
N VAL A 191 25.68 6.37 0.96
CA VAL A 191 25.11 5.17 1.58
C VAL A 191 26.23 4.36 2.20
N GLU A 192 26.03 3.95 3.45
CA GLU A 192 26.90 2.97 4.09
C GLU A 192 26.17 1.62 4.21
N VAL A 193 26.93 0.52 4.07
CA VAL A 193 26.44 -0.82 4.36
C VAL A 193 26.94 -1.22 5.74
N ILE A 194 26.01 -1.41 6.68
CA ILE A 194 26.29 -1.80 8.07
C ILE A 194 25.92 -3.27 8.29
N PRO A 195 26.58 -3.97 9.23
CA PRO A 195 26.27 -5.37 9.49
C PRO A 195 24.86 -5.55 10.08
N ASP A 196 24.28 -6.72 9.79
CA ASP A 196 23.08 -7.17 10.49
C ASP A 196 23.39 -7.48 11.97
N VAL A 197 22.45 -7.11 12.85
CA VAL A 197 22.51 -7.44 14.27
C VAL A 197 22.09 -8.89 14.44
N LYS A 198 23.06 -9.76 14.74
CA LYS A 198 22.86 -11.20 14.91
C LYS A 198 23.05 -11.59 16.37
N VAL A 199 22.09 -12.30 16.94
CA VAL A 199 22.15 -12.85 18.31
C VAL A 199 22.21 -14.37 18.22
N LYS A 200 23.11 -14.99 18.98
CA LYS A 200 23.24 -16.44 19.05
C LYS A 200 22.18 -17.01 20.00
N SER A 201 21.37 -17.94 19.51
CA SER A 201 20.42 -18.66 20.36
C SER A 201 21.17 -19.63 21.27
N HIS A 202 20.80 -19.63 22.55
CA HIS A 202 21.36 -20.55 23.54
C HIS A 202 20.79 -21.98 23.41
N VAL A 203 19.68 -22.14 22.69
CA VAL A 203 18.98 -23.44 22.56
C VAL A 203 19.41 -24.17 21.29
N GLU A 204 19.51 -23.44 20.17
CA GLU A 204 19.70 -24.05 18.85
C GLU A 204 21.12 -23.85 18.27
N ASP A 205 22.03 -23.25 19.04
CA ASP A 205 23.38 -22.84 18.61
C ASP A 205 23.40 -22.01 17.31
N LYS A 206 22.27 -21.38 16.98
CA LYS A 206 22.02 -20.70 15.69
C LYS A 206 21.97 -19.19 15.87
N TYR A 207 22.49 -18.46 14.89
CA TYR A 207 22.37 -17.00 14.85
C TYR A 207 21.03 -16.57 14.24
N TYR A 208 20.32 -15.72 14.96
CA TYR A 208 19.08 -15.07 14.54
C TYR A 208 19.37 -13.61 14.17
N ASN A 209 18.81 -13.15 13.05
CA ASN A 209 18.94 -11.76 12.62
C ASN A 209 17.82 -10.91 13.23
N PHE A 210 18.19 -9.97 14.10
CA PHE A 210 17.28 -9.07 14.81
C PHE A 210 17.00 -7.79 14.01
N SER A 211 17.81 -7.51 12.97
CA SER A 211 17.70 -6.32 12.13
C SER A 211 17.21 -6.62 10.71
N ASP A 212 16.61 -7.79 10.45
CA ASP A 212 16.20 -8.21 9.11
C ASP A 212 15.27 -7.19 8.46
N GLY A 213 15.77 -6.54 7.41
CA GLY A 213 15.00 -5.58 6.64
C GLY A 213 14.87 -4.20 7.28
N ILE A 214 15.64 -3.88 8.31
CA ILE A 214 15.65 -2.56 8.98
C ILE A 214 17.00 -1.88 8.77
N GLY A 215 17.00 -0.61 8.37
CA GLY A 215 18.18 0.24 8.26
C GLY A 215 17.96 1.60 8.94
N LYS A 216 18.87 2.53 8.70
CA LYS A 216 18.84 3.89 9.29
C LYS A 216 18.80 4.95 8.21
N ILE A 217 18.18 6.08 8.54
CA ILE A 217 18.20 7.31 7.74
C ILE A 217 18.57 8.47 8.67
N SER A 218 19.56 9.30 8.28
CA SER A 218 19.90 10.47 9.09
C SER A 218 18.74 11.45 9.16
N GLU A 219 18.58 12.14 10.29
CA GLU A 219 17.50 13.10 10.51
C GLU A 219 17.45 14.18 9.42
N ASN A 220 18.61 14.74 9.07
CA ASN A 220 18.72 15.77 8.03
C ASN A 220 18.22 15.27 6.67
N PHE A 221 18.52 14.02 6.31
CA PHE A 221 18.06 13.44 5.05
C PHE A 221 16.59 13.05 5.12
N ALA A 222 16.13 12.49 6.24
CA ALA A 222 14.72 12.17 6.49
C ALA A 222 13.81 13.39 6.31
N ARG A 223 14.23 14.58 6.78
CA ARG A 223 13.50 15.83 6.59
C ARG A 223 13.34 16.20 5.11
N LYS A 224 14.39 16.00 4.30
CA LYS A 224 14.36 16.24 2.85
C LYS A 224 13.42 15.25 2.14
N VAL A 225 13.48 13.97 2.53
CA VAL A 225 12.58 12.92 2.05
C VAL A 225 11.13 13.22 2.42
N ALA A 226 10.87 13.65 3.65
CA ALA A 226 9.53 14.00 4.13
C ALA A 226 8.90 15.12 3.30
N ARG A 227 9.65 16.20 3.00
CA ARG A 227 9.18 17.28 2.11
C ARG A 227 8.79 16.78 0.73
N LYS A 228 9.57 15.86 0.14
CA LYS A 228 9.24 15.23 -1.16
C LYS A 228 8.00 14.34 -1.10
N CYS A 229 7.69 13.78 0.07
CA CYS A 229 6.45 13.04 0.33
C CYS A 229 5.26 13.95 0.68
N GLY A 230 5.39 15.28 0.59
CA GLY A 230 4.33 16.25 0.89
C GLY A 230 4.24 16.65 2.36
N PHE A 231 5.24 16.36 3.18
CA PHE A 231 5.26 16.75 4.60
C PHE A 231 6.06 18.03 4.82
N ASN A 232 5.32 19.13 4.93
CA ASN A 232 5.84 20.45 5.26
C ASN A 232 5.57 20.71 6.76
N GLY A 233 6.59 20.53 7.61
CA GLY A 233 6.51 20.86 9.04
C GLY A 233 6.59 19.69 10.01
N TYR A 234 6.59 18.44 9.54
CA TYR A 234 6.94 17.28 10.36
C TYR A 234 7.69 16.23 9.55
N THR A 235 8.46 15.39 10.24
CA THR A 235 9.20 14.28 9.62
C THR A 235 8.71 12.96 10.22
N PRO A 236 8.19 12.02 9.41
CA PRO A 236 7.93 10.66 9.89
C PRO A 236 9.19 10.00 10.44
N SER A 237 9.07 9.27 11.55
CA SER A 237 10.19 8.58 12.20
C SER A 237 10.67 7.33 11.47
N ALA A 238 9.88 6.79 10.53
CA ALA A 238 10.31 5.66 9.71
C ALA A 238 9.68 5.69 8.30
N PHE A 239 10.40 5.11 7.35
CA PHE A 239 9.99 5.02 5.95
C PHE A 239 10.19 3.60 5.43
N GLN A 240 9.18 3.05 4.76
CA GLN A 240 9.33 1.82 3.98
C GLN A 240 9.86 2.16 2.59
N ILE A 241 11.09 1.74 2.31
CA ILE A 241 11.84 2.17 1.13
C ILE A 241 12.09 1.06 0.11
N ARG A 242 12.35 1.50 -1.12
CA ARG A 242 13.01 0.75 -2.19
C ARG A 242 14.13 1.62 -2.74
N TYR A 243 15.35 1.10 -2.74
CA TYR A 243 16.54 1.82 -3.21
C TYR A 243 17.49 0.82 -3.87
N GLY A 244 17.73 0.95 -5.17
CA GLY A 244 18.46 -0.08 -5.90
C GLY A 244 17.79 -1.45 -5.76
N GLY A 245 18.53 -2.43 -5.25
CA GLY A 245 18.00 -3.74 -4.87
C GLY A 245 17.68 -3.90 -3.37
N TYR A 246 17.79 -2.82 -2.60
CA TYR A 246 17.45 -2.78 -1.18
C TYR A 246 15.95 -2.58 -0.97
N LYS A 247 15.37 -3.38 -0.08
CA LYS A 247 13.98 -3.27 0.36
C LYS A 247 13.89 -3.47 1.86
N GLY A 248 13.23 -2.53 2.54
CA GLY A 248 13.06 -2.59 3.99
C GLY A 248 12.42 -1.35 4.57
N VAL A 249 12.57 -1.18 5.87
CA VAL A 249 12.23 0.03 6.63
C VAL A 249 13.53 0.74 6.98
N VAL A 250 13.57 2.06 6.90
CA VAL A 250 14.63 2.88 7.50
C VAL A 250 14.05 3.76 8.58
N ALA A 251 14.64 3.69 9.78
CA ALA A 251 14.27 4.48 10.94
C ALA A 251 15.17 5.71 11.06
N VAL A 252 14.62 6.83 11.51
CA VAL A 252 15.38 8.06 11.74
C VAL A 252 16.39 7.82 12.85
N ASP A 253 17.66 8.06 12.55
CA ASP A 253 18.75 8.07 13.52
C ASP A 253 19.27 9.51 13.64
N PRO A 254 18.96 10.21 14.75
CA PRO A 254 19.42 11.58 14.99
C PRO A 254 20.94 11.71 15.12
N THR A 255 21.64 10.61 15.39
CA THR A 255 23.10 10.60 15.59
C THR A 255 23.88 10.34 14.31
N SER A 256 23.22 9.85 13.25
CA SER A 256 23.87 9.53 11.98
C SER A 256 24.04 10.76 11.10
N SER A 257 25.23 10.91 10.51
CA SER A 257 25.53 11.89 9.46
C SER A 257 25.36 11.33 8.04
N VAL A 258 25.33 10.00 7.91
CA VAL A 258 25.20 9.31 6.60
C VAL A 258 23.74 9.34 6.15
N LYS A 259 23.49 9.55 4.84
CA LYS A 259 22.09 9.66 4.35
C LYS A 259 21.31 8.38 4.61
N LEU A 260 21.89 7.23 4.26
CA LEU A 260 21.29 5.91 4.48
C LEU A 260 22.33 4.92 5.01
N SER A 261 21.98 4.20 6.07
CA SER A 261 22.75 3.05 6.57
C SER A 261 21.93 1.79 6.33
N LEU A 262 22.33 0.97 5.36
CA LEU A 262 21.57 -0.20 4.91
C LEU A 262 22.24 -1.50 5.35
N ARG A 263 21.47 -2.55 5.58
CA ARG A 263 21.98 -3.86 6.01
C ARG A 263 22.01 -4.88 4.87
N GLU A 264 22.87 -5.89 4.99
CA GLU A 264 22.97 -6.98 4.01
C GLU A 264 21.62 -7.68 3.80
N SER A 265 20.89 -7.96 4.88
CA SER A 265 19.55 -8.54 4.83
C SER A 265 18.58 -7.74 3.98
N MET A 266 18.75 -6.42 3.84
CA MET A 266 17.89 -5.57 3.02
C MET A 266 18.18 -5.72 1.52
N SER A 267 19.40 -6.11 1.12
CA SER A 267 19.79 -6.30 -0.28
C SER A 267 19.16 -7.57 -0.86
N LYS A 268 18.28 -7.41 -1.85
CA LYS A 268 17.54 -8.54 -2.45
C LYS A 268 18.05 -8.94 -3.83
N TYR A 269 18.75 -8.03 -4.51
CA TYR A 269 19.42 -8.22 -5.81
C TYR A 269 20.40 -7.07 -6.04
N GLU A 270 21.31 -7.20 -7.00
CA GLU A 270 22.26 -6.15 -7.34
C GLU A 270 21.63 -5.14 -8.32
N SER A 271 21.86 -3.84 -8.09
CA SER A 271 21.38 -2.77 -8.96
C SER A 271 22.27 -1.53 -8.87
N ASN A 272 22.32 -0.77 -9.98
CA ASN A 272 23.00 0.52 -10.07
C ASN A 272 22.04 1.71 -9.91
N GLU A 273 20.76 1.45 -9.60
CA GLU A 273 19.76 2.50 -9.40
C GLU A 273 19.99 3.24 -8.08
N THR A 274 20.04 4.56 -8.14
CA THR A 274 20.33 5.48 -7.03
C THR A 274 19.11 6.29 -6.60
N LYS A 275 17.97 6.14 -7.28
CA LYS A 275 16.73 6.81 -6.86
C LYS A 275 16.09 6.12 -5.65
N LEU A 276 15.92 6.89 -4.57
CA LEU A 276 15.16 6.48 -3.40
C LEU A 276 13.65 6.56 -3.69
N ASN A 277 12.95 5.48 -3.41
CA ASN A 277 11.50 5.39 -3.52
C ASN A 277 10.90 5.06 -2.15
N VAL A 278 9.89 5.83 -1.74
CA VAL A 278 9.14 5.61 -0.50
C VAL A 278 7.79 5.00 -0.84
N SER A 279 7.44 3.92 -0.17
CA SER A 279 6.18 3.18 -0.37
C SER A 279 5.19 3.36 0.78
N ALA A 280 5.70 3.63 1.98
CA ALA A 280 4.91 3.96 3.16
C ALA A 280 5.82 4.70 4.16
N TRP A 281 5.21 5.30 5.19
CA TRP A 281 5.90 5.98 6.27
C TRP A 281 5.11 5.82 7.58
N SER A 282 5.75 6.08 8.72
CA SER A 282 5.09 6.04 10.02
C SER A 282 4.00 7.12 10.11
N LYS A 283 2.81 6.69 10.55
CA LYS A 283 1.62 7.53 10.71
C LYS A 283 0.58 6.78 11.54
N TYR A 284 -0.42 7.49 12.05
CA TYR A 284 -1.61 6.86 12.59
C TYR A 284 -2.27 5.92 11.56
N GLN A 285 -2.44 4.66 11.96
CA GLN A 285 -3.25 3.69 11.23
C GLN A 285 -4.18 2.96 12.22
N PRO A 286 -5.51 3.04 12.05
CA PRO A 286 -6.45 2.40 12.97
C PRO A 286 -6.33 0.88 12.93
N LEU A 287 -6.29 0.25 14.12
CA LEU A 287 -6.33 -1.20 14.23
C LEU A 287 -7.77 -1.72 14.15
N PHE A 288 -7.94 -2.81 13.42
CA PHE A 288 -9.16 -3.59 13.44
C PHE A 288 -8.85 -5.02 13.81
N LEU A 289 -9.64 -5.61 14.70
CA LEU A 289 -9.68 -7.05 14.82
C LEU A 289 -10.20 -7.63 13.50
N ASN A 290 -9.69 -8.80 13.17
CA ASN A 290 -10.12 -9.59 12.03
C ASN A 290 -10.31 -11.04 12.52
N ARG A 291 -10.89 -11.88 11.67
CA ARG A 291 -11.15 -13.29 12.01
C ARG A 291 -9.90 -14.03 12.51
N GLN A 292 -8.74 -13.83 11.88
CA GLN A 292 -7.49 -14.51 12.28
C GLN A 292 -7.05 -14.13 13.70
N LEU A 293 -7.04 -12.84 14.01
CA LEU A 293 -6.70 -12.35 15.34
C LEU A 293 -7.70 -12.80 16.40
N ILE A 294 -9.00 -12.76 16.09
CA ILE A 294 -10.05 -13.21 17.02
C ILE A 294 -9.89 -14.70 17.31
N THR A 295 -9.72 -15.53 16.27
CA THR A 295 -9.50 -16.97 16.44
C THR A 295 -8.28 -17.25 17.31
N LEU A 296 -7.14 -16.61 17.05
CA LEU A 296 -5.94 -16.82 17.87
C LEU A 296 -6.12 -16.37 19.32
N LEU A 297 -6.71 -15.18 19.54
CA LEU A 297 -6.95 -14.68 20.89
C LEU A 297 -7.94 -15.57 21.65
N SER A 298 -8.98 -16.07 21.00
CA SER A 298 -9.93 -17.04 21.57
C SER A 298 -9.22 -18.34 21.97
N THR A 299 -8.39 -18.90 21.07
CA THR A 299 -7.56 -20.09 21.38
C THR A 299 -6.57 -19.86 22.52
N LEU A 300 -6.05 -18.64 22.66
CA LEU A 300 -5.17 -18.23 23.76
C LEU A 300 -5.93 -17.92 25.06
N GLY A 301 -7.25 -18.13 25.12
CA GLY A 301 -8.06 -18.06 26.33
C GLY A 301 -8.82 -16.75 26.54
N VAL A 302 -8.88 -15.85 25.54
CA VAL A 302 -9.75 -14.67 25.63
C VAL A 302 -11.22 -15.12 25.43
N PRO A 303 -12.12 -14.90 26.40
CA PRO A 303 -13.50 -15.37 26.28
C PRO A 303 -14.25 -14.73 25.11
N ASP A 304 -15.05 -15.52 24.39
CA ASP A 304 -15.72 -15.07 23.16
C ASP A 304 -16.66 -13.88 23.38
N HIS A 305 -17.33 -13.82 24.53
CA HIS A 305 -18.22 -12.71 24.90
C HIS A 305 -17.51 -11.34 24.90
N VAL A 306 -16.17 -11.30 25.06
CA VAL A 306 -15.37 -10.07 24.94
C VAL A 306 -15.39 -9.54 23.51
N PHE A 307 -15.27 -10.42 22.51
CA PHE A 307 -15.35 -10.04 21.10
C PHE A 307 -16.78 -9.65 20.72
N GLU A 308 -17.78 -10.38 21.19
CA GLU A 308 -19.19 -10.06 20.97
C GLU A 308 -19.55 -8.69 21.56
N LYS A 309 -19.05 -8.36 22.76
CA LYS A 309 -19.22 -7.03 23.36
C LYS A 309 -18.57 -5.94 22.50
N LYS A 310 -17.35 -6.17 21.99
CA LYS A 310 -16.68 -5.21 21.10
C LYS A 310 -17.42 -5.05 19.76
N GLN A 311 -17.98 -6.14 19.23
CA GLN A 311 -18.80 -6.11 18.02
C GLN A 311 -20.09 -5.31 18.24
N ARG A 312 -20.82 -5.55 19.35
CA ARG A 312 -22.02 -4.78 19.72
C ARG A 312 -21.70 -3.29 19.85
N ASN A 313 -20.66 -2.94 20.60
CA ASN A 313 -20.22 -1.55 20.73
C ASN A 313 -19.91 -0.90 19.38
N ALA A 314 -19.31 -1.64 18.44
CA ALA A 314 -19.04 -1.14 17.09
C ALA A 314 -20.34 -0.90 16.29
N VAL A 315 -21.34 -1.76 16.43
CA VAL A 315 -22.67 -1.56 15.83
C VAL A 315 -23.36 -0.33 16.43
N ASP A 316 -23.31 -0.18 17.77
CA ASP A 316 -23.91 0.96 18.46
C ASP A 316 -23.26 2.28 18.04
N GLN A 317 -21.93 2.31 17.92
CA GLN A 317 -21.20 3.46 17.36
C GLN A 317 -21.65 3.78 15.94
N LEU A 318 -21.82 2.77 15.08
CA LEU A 318 -22.28 2.97 13.71
C LEU A 318 -23.74 3.45 13.63
N ASN A 319 -24.59 3.07 14.58
CA ASN A 319 -25.95 3.58 14.67
C ASN A 319 -25.97 5.04 15.14
N ALA A 320 -25.13 5.40 16.11
CA ALA A 320 -25.04 6.75 16.65
C ALA A 320 -24.64 7.79 15.59
N ILE A 321 -23.86 7.41 14.57
CA ILE A 321 -23.48 8.27 13.44
C ILE A 321 -24.70 8.86 12.71
N LEU A 322 -25.84 8.18 12.73
CA LEU A 322 -27.03 8.64 12.03
C LEU A 322 -27.85 9.69 12.79
N VAL A 323 -27.51 9.96 14.05
CA VAL A 323 -28.33 10.79 14.95
C VAL A 323 -27.49 11.83 15.67
N ASP A 324 -26.26 11.51 16.04
CA ASP A 324 -25.36 12.39 16.80
C ASP A 324 -24.28 12.99 15.87
N PRO A 325 -24.31 14.31 15.60
CA PRO A 325 -23.34 14.98 14.73
C PRO A 325 -21.88 14.80 15.19
N LEU A 326 -21.64 14.80 16.51
CA LEU A 326 -20.29 14.66 17.07
C LEU A 326 -19.78 13.24 16.83
N ARG A 327 -20.62 12.23 17.03
CA ARG A 327 -20.26 10.83 16.75
C ARG A 327 -20.05 10.58 15.27
N ALA A 328 -20.84 11.22 14.41
CA ALA A 328 -20.66 11.19 12.98
C ALA A 328 -19.29 11.76 12.59
N GLN A 329 -18.93 12.92 13.15
CA GLN A 329 -17.65 13.56 12.91
C GLN A 329 -16.47 12.68 13.37
N GLU A 330 -16.51 12.16 14.59
CA GLU A 330 -15.49 11.24 15.13
C GLU A 330 -15.31 10.00 14.25
N ALA A 331 -16.41 9.40 13.81
CA ALA A 331 -16.37 8.21 12.96
C ALA A 331 -15.80 8.51 11.57
N LEU A 332 -16.16 9.64 10.97
CA LEU A 332 -15.60 10.08 9.69
C LEU A 332 -14.11 10.40 9.81
N ASP A 333 -13.66 10.95 10.94
CA ASP A 333 -12.24 11.19 11.24
C ASP A 333 -11.43 9.90 11.32
N LEU A 334 -11.96 8.88 12.00
CA LEU A 334 -11.23 7.65 12.26
C LEU A 334 -11.31 6.65 11.11
N MET A 335 -12.42 6.64 10.38
CA MET A 335 -12.78 5.52 9.49
C MET A 335 -13.10 5.92 8.04
N SER A 336 -13.15 7.21 7.69
CA SER A 336 -13.43 7.71 6.33
C SER A 336 -12.40 8.75 5.86
N PRO A 337 -11.11 8.38 5.71
CA PRO A 337 -10.14 9.30 5.14
C PRO A 337 -10.42 9.49 3.63
N GLY A 338 -10.63 10.73 3.19
CA GLY A 338 -10.81 11.07 1.78
C GLY A 338 -11.69 12.30 1.56
N GLU A 339 -11.79 12.76 0.32
CA GLU A 339 -12.55 13.95 -0.08
C GLU A 339 -14.03 13.85 0.32
N ASN A 340 -14.68 12.74 0.00
CA ASN A 340 -16.08 12.50 0.40
C ASN A 340 -16.25 12.56 1.92
N GLY A 341 -15.32 12.00 2.69
CA GLY A 341 -15.36 12.07 4.15
C GLY A 341 -15.17 13.50 4.66
N ASN A 342 -14.34 14.31 3.99
CA ASN A 342 -14.13 15.72 4.35
C ASN A 342 -15.36 16.57 4.07
N ILE A 343 -16.04 16.38 2.92
CA ILE A 343 -17.27 17.09 2.59
C ILE A 343 -18.31 16.88 3.70
N LEU A 344 -18.55 15.62 4.10
CA LEU A 344 -19.51 15.30 5.16
C LEU A 344 -19.12 15.93 6.51
N LYS A 345 -17.83 16.02 6.81
CA LYS A 345 -17.35 16.69 8.03
C LYS A 345 -17.59 18.19 8.00
N GLU A 346 -17.34 18.84 6.87
CA GLU A 346 -17.60 20.28 6.75
C GLU A 346 -19.11 20.56 6.87
N MET A 347 -19.97 19.70 6.30
CA MET A 347 -21.41 19.79 6.52
C MET A 347 -21.76 19.69 8.01
N LEU A 348 -21.24 18.69 8.73
CA LEU A 348 -21.47 18.57 10.17
C LEU A 348 -20.98 19.80 10.95
N LYS A 349 -19.82 20.36 10.59
CA LYS A 349 -19.27 21.59 11.21
C LYS A 349 -20.11 22.83 10.92
N CYS A 350 -20.75 22.89 9.76
CA CYS A 350 -21.70 23.95 9.42
C CYS A 350 -23.04 23.83 10.14
N GLY A 351 -23.23 22.80 11.00
CA GLY A 351 -24.45 22.59 11.77
C GLY A 351 -25.54 21.84 11.00
N TYR A 352 -25.20 21.15 9.90
CA TYR A 352 -26.17 20.25 9.25
C TYR A 352 -26.37 19.00 10.10
N GLU A 353 -27.62 18.73 10.45
CA GLU A 353 -28.00 17.56 11.24
C GLU A 353 -28.00 16.27 10.38
N PRO A 354 -27.45 15.14 10.88
CA PRO A 354 -27.37 13.86 10.17
C PRO A 354 -28.68 13.31 9.62
N ASP A 355 -29.82 13.63 10.24
CA ASP A 355 -31.14 13.12 9.89
C ASP A 355 -32.04 14.13 9.18
N ALA A 356 -31.65 15.42 9.18
CA ALA A 356 -32.41 16.49 8.53
C ALA A 356 -31.97 16.76 7.09
N GLU A 357 -30.66 16.75 6.82
CA GLU A 357 -30.15 17.06 5.47
C GLU A 357 -30.10 15.77 4.62
N PRO A 358 -30.86 15.69 3.50
CA PRO A 358 -31.01 14.46 2.73
C PRO A 358 -29.71 13.86 2.19
N PHE A 359 -28.78 14.69 1.71
CA PHE A 359 -27.52 14.21 1.13
C PHE A 359 -26.60 13.62 2.22
N LEU A 360 -26.40 14.34 3.32
CA LEU A 360 -25.65 13.92 4.50
C LEU A 360 -26.23 12.64 5.07
N SER A 361 -27.55 12.58 5.27
CA SER A 361 -28.23 11.38 5.77
C SER A 361 -28.00 10.18 4.88
N MET A 362 -28.15 10.34 3.56
CA MET A 362 -27.92 9.26 2.58
C MET A 362 -26.46 8.78 2.61
N MET A 363 -25.51 9.71 2.68
CA MET A 363 -24.09 9.42 2.70
C MET A 363 -23.66 8.73 4.00
N LEU A 364 -24.17 9.17 5.16
CA LEU A 364 -23.92 8.54 6.46
C LEU A 364 -24.55 7.14 6.55
N ARG A 365 -25.77 6.95 6.00
CA ARG A 365 -26.40 5.63 5.89
C ARG A 365 -25.60 4.68 5.00
N THR A 366 -25.10 5.18 3.87
CA THR A 366 -24.24 4.41 2.95
C THR A 366 -22.93 4.03 3.63
N PHE A 367 -22.31 4.98 4.33
CA PHE A 367 -21.12 4.75 5.13
C PHE A 367 -21.35 3.66 6.18
N ARG A 368 -22.42 3.77 6.97
CA ARG A 368 -22.84 2.76 7.96
C ARG A 368 -23.04 1.40 7.30
N ALA A 369 -23.80 1.32 6.20
CA ALA A 369 -24.05 0.08 5.49
C ALA A 369 -22.76 -0.59 5.00
N ALA A 370 -21.81 0.19 4.46
CA ALA A 370 -20.51 -0.31 4.04
C ALA A 370 -19.67 -0.85 5.22
N LYS A 371 -19.71 -0.18 6.38
CA LYS A 371 -19.01 -0.65 7.60
C LYS A 371 -19.66 -1.91 8.18
N LEU A 372 -20.99 -1.97 8.27
CA LEU A 372 -21.72 -3.17 8.69
C LEU A 372 -21.45 -4.35 7.75
N PHE A 373 -21.36 -4.10 6.44
CA PHE A 373 -20.98 -5.13 5.47
C PHE A 373 -19.59 -5.69 5.76
N LEU A 374 -18.59 -4.83 6.06
CA LEU A 374 -17.25 -5.28 6.45
C LEU A 374 -17.23 -6.02 7.80
N LEU A 375 -18.08 -5.60 8.74
CA LEU A 375 -18.25 -6.29 10.02
C LEU A 375 -18.81 -7.71 9.81
N ARG A 376 -19.84 -7.86 8.97
CA ARG A 376 -20.46 -9.15 8.63
C ARG A 376 -19.50 -10.06 7.86
N THR A 377 -18.87 -9.53 6.81
CA THR A 377 -18.09 -10.35 5.86
C THR A 377 -16.64 -10.59 6.28
N LYS A 378 -16.05 -9.70 7.08
CA LYS A 378 -14.63 -9.76 7.47
C LYS A 378 -14.39 -9.67 8.98
N THR A 379 -15.44 -9.51 9.78
CA THR A 379 -15.35 -9.32 11.24
C THR A 379 -14.41 -8.17 11.59
N LYS A 380 -14.48 -7.08 10.79
CA LYS A 380 -13.59 -5.93 10.90
C LYS A 380 -14.03 -5.01 12.06
N ILE A 381 -13.72 -5.40 13.30
CA ILE A 381 -14.11 -4.66 14.51
C ILE A 381 -13.04 -3.61 14.82
N PHE A 382 -13.43 -2.34 14.89
CA PHE A 382 -12.50 -1.25 15.24
C PHE A 382 -12.04 -1.34 16.70
N LEU A 383 -10.76 -1.14 16.95
CA LEU A 383 -10.17 -1.05 18.28
C LEU A 383 -9.61 0.37 18.51
N PRO A 384 -10.29 1.23 19.30
CA PRO A 384 -9.87 2.62 19.51
C PRO A 384 -8.47 2.79 20.10
N GLU A 385 -8.08 1.89 21.01
CA GLU A 385 -6.76 1.88 21.66
C GLU A 385 -5.69 1.19 20.80
N GLY A 386 -6.09 0.47 19.76
CA GLY A 386 -5.20 -0.28 18.90
C GLY A 386 -4.72 0.54 17.71
N ARG A 387 -3.46 0.33 17.30
CA ARG A 387 -2.87 0.96 16.12
C ARG A 387 -2.07 -0.06 15.31
N TYR A 388 -2.10 0.06 13.98
CA TYR A 388 -1.07 -0.52 13.13
C TYR A 388 0.13 0.43 13.11
N MET A 389 1.31 -0.10 13.35
CA MET A 389 2.55 0.68 13.43
C MET A 389 3.67 -0.04 12.70
N MET A 390 4.64 0.73 12.21
CA MET A 390 5.87 0.16 11.63
C MET A 390 6.77 -0.37 12.73
N GLY A 391 7.30 -1.58 12.53
CA GLY A 391 8.33 -2.14 13.40
C GLY A 391 9.70 -1.53 13.08
N CYS A 392 10.38 -1.04 14.11
CA CYS A 392 11.71 -0.47 14.06
C CYS A 392 12.64 -1.21 15.05
N LEU A 393 13.94 -1.02 14.90
CA LEU A 393 14.96 -1.61 15.78
C LEU A 393 15.49 -0.56 16.75
N ASP A 394 15.70 -0.96 18.00
CA ASP A 394 16.42 -0.15 18.98
C ASP A 394 17.93 -0.16 18.71
N GLU A 395 18.39 0.82 17.93
CA GLU A 395 19.80 1.05 17.62
C GLU A 395 20.60 1.50 18.86
N THR A 396 19.94 2.00 19.92
CA THR A 396 20.60 2.47 21.16
C THR A 396 20.97 1.33 22.11
N ARG A 397 20.44 0.12 21.87
CA ARG A 397 20.67 -1.08 22.70
C ARG A 397 20.21 -0.89 24.16
N THR A 398 19.20 -0.07 24.38
CA THR A 398 18.66 0.23 25.72
C THR A 398 17.60 -0.79 26.13
N LEU A 399 16.69 -1.15 25.22
CA LEU A 399 15.60 -2.09 25.48
C LEU A 399 16.14 -3.50 25.78
N GLN A 400 15.51 -4.17 26.74
CA GLN A 400 15.77 -5.56 27.10
C GLN A 400 14.83 -6.52 26.37
N TYR A 401 15.16 -7.82 26.40
CA TYR A 401 14.26 -8.84 25.87
C TYR A 401 12.88 -8.76 26.54
N GLY A 402 11.81 -8.76 25.73
CA GLY A 402 10.43 -8.62 26.19
C GLY A 402 9.94 -7.17 26.35
N GLN A 403 10.82 -6.18 26.22
CA GLN A 403 10.46 -4.76 26.25
C GLN A 403 10.27 -4.20 24.86
N VAL A 404 9.44 -3.16 24.73
CA VAL A 404 9.30 -2.34 23.52
C VAL A 404 9.22 -0.87 23.90
N PHE A 405 9.53 0.01 22.96
CA PHE A 405 9.21 1.44 23.07
C PHE A 405 8.10 1.78 22.08
N VAL A 406 7.05 2.46 22.57
CA VAL A 406 5.92 2.90 21.76
C VAL A 406 5.54 4.30 22.16
N GLN A 407 5.62 5.21 21.21
CA GLN A 407 5.13 6.58 21.32
C GLN A 407 4.30 6.89 20.10
N TYR A 408 3.14 7.50 20.30
CA TYR A 408 2.27 7.86 19.20
C TYR A 408 1.93 9.34 19.22
N SER A 409 1.67 9.87 18.03
CA SER A 409 1.14 11.20 17.91
C SER A 409 -0.32 11.22 18.37
N GLY A 410 -0.67 12.24 19.14
CA GLY A 410 -2.03 12.59 19.49
C GLY A 410 -2.88 12.76 18.25
N ARG A 411 -4.20 12.64 18.41
CA ARG A 411 -5.13 12.77 17.30
C ARG A 411 -4.95 14.16 16.70
N ARG A 412 -4.28 14.28 15.56
CA ARG A 412 -4.21 15.56 14.84
C ARG A 412 -5.65 16.00 14.56
N LYS A 413 -6.12 17.00 15.30
CA LYS A 413 -7.22 17.85 14.86
C LYS A 413 -6.73 18.51 13.58
N LYS A 414 -7.05 17.91 12.43
CA LYS A 414 -6.85 18.55 11.13
C LYS A 414 -7.77 19.76 11.08
N GLN A 415 -7.29 20.92 11.54
CA GLN A 415 -7.69 22.17 10.92
C GLN A 415 -7.02 22.17 9.55
N MET A 416 -7.76 21.71 8.57
CA MET A 416 -7.40 21.84 7.18
C MET A 416 -8.16 23.07 6.71
N TRP A 417 -7.42 24.12 6.36
CA TRP A 417 -7.64 25.09 5.26
C TRP A 417 -6.88 26.37 5.60
N ASP A 418 -5.56 26.36 5.36
CA ASP A 418 -4.84 27.44 4.68
C ASP A 418 -3.42 26.94 4.37
N GLU A 419 -3.00 26.97 3.11
CA GLU A 419 -1.61 26.71 2.72
C GLU A 419 -0.66 27.85 3.15
N SER A 420 -1.17 28.89 3.84
CA SER A 420 -0.38 30.06 4.22
C SER A 420 -0.09 30.24 5.71
N ILE A 421 -0.59 29.41 6.64
CA ILE A 421 -0.24 29.55 8.08
C ILE A 421 0.24 28.25 8.71
N MET A 422 1.57 28.12 8.67
CA MET A 422 2.39 27.35 9.61
C MET A 422 2.05 27.72 11.06
N PHE A 423 1.94 26.77 11.99
CA PHE A 423 2.58 26.90 13.31
C PHE A 423 2.79 25.54 13.98
N ARG A 424 4.07 25.33 14.34
CA ARG A 424 4.64 24.50 15.41
C ARG A 424 3.73 23.42 16.00
N SER A 425 4.03 22.16 15.69
CA SER A 425 3.78 21.08 16.63
C SER A 425 4.51 21.42 17.94
N SER A 426 3.79 21.84 18.97
CA SER A 426 4.28 21.69 20.33
C SER A 426 4.42 20.19 20.58
N ASP A 427 5.50 19.78 21.26
CA ASP A 427 5.71 18.40 21.75
C ASP A 427 4.56 17.89 22.66
N SER A 428 3.56 18.71 22.95
CA SER A 428 2.50 18.50 23.94
C SER A 428 1.43 17.46 23.58
N ASP A 429 1.38 16.96 22.34
CA ASP A 429 0.35 16.00 21.90
C ASP A 429 0.88 14.57 21.75
N GLN A 430 2.11 14.27 22.15
CA GLN A 430 2.66 12.91 22.03
C GLN A 430 2.44 12.11 23.31
N THR A 431 2.03 10.85 23.19
CA THR A 431 1.84 9.96 24.35
C THR A 431 2.79 8.79 24.28
N VAL A 432 3.60 8.63 25.33
CA VAL A 432 4.45 7.45 25.54
C VAL A 432 3.62 6.38 26.24
N VAL A 433 3.62 5.17 25.69
CA VAL A 433 2.90 4.03 26.27
C VAL A 433 3.79 3.35 27.30
N GLN A 434 3.22 3.02 28.45
CA GLN A 434 3.88 2.24 29.50
C GLN A 434 2.97 1.08 29.93
N GLY A 435 3.59 -0.04 30.31
CA GLY A 435 2.88 -1.23 30.78
C GLY A 435 2.67 -2.29 29.70
N ASN A 436 1.75 -3.21 29.92
CA ASN A 436 1.58 -4.36 29.05
C ASN A 436 0.93 -3.99 27.73
N VAL A 437 1.52 -4.44 26.63
CA VAL A 437 1.02 -4.27 25.26
C VAL A 437 0.95 -5.60 24.54
N VAL A 438 -0.03 -5.75 23.66
CA VAL A 438 -0.16 -6.91 22.78
C VAL A 438 0.29 -6.52 21.39
N VAL A 439 1.27 -7.26 20.86
CA VAL A 439 1.77 -7.08 19.50
C VAL A 439 1.42 -8.31 18.69
N ALA A 440 0.90 -8.08 17.48
CA ALA A 440 0.59 -9.13 16.53
C ALA A 440 0.97 -8.73 15.10
N ARG A 441 1.38 -9.70 14.28
CA ARG A 441 1.71 -9.48 12.87
C ARG A 441 0.73 -10.20 11.96
N ASN A 442 0.04 -9.46 11.10
CA ASN A 442 -0.82 -10.06 10.08
C ASN A 442 -0.01 -10.54 8.85
N PRO A 443 -0.35 -11.70 8.26
CA PRO A 443 -1.36 -12.67 8.73
C PRO A 443 -0.87 -13.42 9.97
N CYS A 444 -1.78 -13.69 10.91
CA CYS A 444 -1.47 -14.44 12.13
C CYS A 444 -1.94 -15.89 11.93
N LEU A 445 -1.01 -16.83 11.93
CA LEU A 445 -1.26 -18.25 11.64
C LEU A 445 -0.80 -19.17 12.78
N HIS A 446 0.17 -18.73 13.58
CA HIS A 446 0.71 -19.47 14.72
C HIS A 446 0.37 -18.75 16.04
N PRO A 447 0.10 -19.45 17.16
CA PRO A 447 -0.15 -18.80 18.45
C PRO A 447 0.95 -17.82 18.88
N GLY A 448 2.20 -18.11 18.50
CA GLY A 448 3.36 -17.23 18.73
C GLY A 448 3.38 -15.93 17.90
N ASP A 449 2.48 -15.76 16.93
CA ASP A 449 2.33 -14.51 16.17
C ASP A 449 1.69 -13.38 16.99
N VAL A 450 1.16 -13.70 18.17
CA VAL A 450 0.67 -12.76 19.18
C VAL A 450 1.59 -12.85 20.40
N ARG A 451 2.15 -11.71 20.82
CA ARG A 451 3.01 -11.64 22.02
C ARG A 451 2.56 -10.53 22.94
N VAL A 452 2.61 -10.80 24.24
CA VAL A 452 2.51 -9.78 25.29
C VAL A 452 3.92 -9.28 25.60
N LEU A 453 4.12 -7.97 25.52
CA LEU A 453 5.38 -7.29 25.76
C LEU A 453 5.16 -6.16 26.75
N THR A 454 6.24 -5.62 27.32
CA THR A 454 6.17 -4.47 28.23
C THR A 454 6.65 -3.21 27.52
N ALA A 455 5.77 -2.24 27.31
CA ALA A 455 6.13 -0.92 26.86
C ALA A 455 6.82 -0.15 27.99
N VAL A 456 7.99 0.42 27.70
CA VAL A 456 8.80 1.20 28.65
C VAL A 456 9.18 2.53 28.03
N ASP A 457 9.23 3.59 28.84
CA ASP A 457 9.72 4.89 28.38
C ASP A 457 11.25 4.91 28.38
N VAL A 458 11.81 5.23 27.22
CA VAL A 458 13.24 5.36 27.00
C VAL A 458 13.49 6.74 26.39
N PRO A 459 14.07 7.70 27.15
CA PRO A 459 14.30 9.05 26.65
C PRO A 459 15.06 9.11 25.32
N ALA A 460 16.04 8.23 25.13
CA ALA A 460 16.81 8.14 23.88
C ALA A 460 15.97 7.75 22.66
N LEU A 461 14.81 7.12 22.84
CA LEU A 461 13.92 6.67 21.77
C LEU A 461 12.72 7.59 21.52
N ARG A 462 12.57 8.69 22.29
CA ARG A 462 11.43 9.63 22.14
C ARG A 462 11.34 10.36 20.81
N HIS A 463 12.36 10.27 19.95
CA HIS A 463 12.28 10.73 18.56
C HIS A 463 11.46 9.79 17.65
N MET A 464 11.16 8.57 18.11
CA MET A 464 10.44 7.53 17.38
C MET A 464 8.94 7.63 17.65
N VAL A 465 8.19 8.21 16.70
CA VAL A 465 6.75 8.47 16.79
C VAL A 465 6.00 7.64 15.74
N ASP A 466 4.85 7.08 16.15
CA ASP A 466 3.96 6.24 15.34
C ASP A 466 4.64 4.96 14.81
N CYS A 467 5.60 4.44 15.58
CA CYS A 467 6.33 3.20 15.37
C CYS A 467 6.36 2.36 16.66
N VAL A 468 6.59 1.05 16.52
CA VAL A 468 6.96 0.17 17.64
C VAL A 468 8.44 -0.15 17.50
N VAL A 469 9.24 0.18 18.50
CA VAL A 469 10.68 -0.10 18.53
C VAL A 469 10.93 -1.38 19.33
N PHE A 470 11.56 -2.35 18.67
CA PHE A 470 11.88 -3.66 19.24
C PHE A 470 13.34 -3.72 19.73
N PRO A 471 13.63 -4.53 20.76
CA PRO A 471 14.96 -4.66 21.29
C PRO A 471 15.85 -5.42 20.31
N GLN A 472 17.11 -5.03 20.24
CA GLN A 472 18.13 -5.82 19.57
C GLN A 472 18.77 -6.91 20.46
N LYS A 473 18.18 -7.14 21.65
CA LYS A 473 18.57 -8.17 22.62
C LYS A 473 17.48 -9.25 22.70
N GLY A 474 17.87 -10.51 22.78
CA GLY A 474 16.93 -11.61 22.89
C GLY A 474 17.60 -12.97 23.08
N LYS A 475 16.77 -14.02 23.11
CA LYS A 475 17.16 -15.42 23.26
C LYS A 475 16.79 -16.23 22.03
#